data_AF-A0AAV8ZF54-F1
#
_entry.id   AF-A0AAV8ZF54-F1
#
_cell.length_a   1.000
_cell.length_b   1.000
_cell.length_c   1.000
_cell.angle_alpha   90.00
_cell.angle_beta   90.00
_cell.angle_gamma   90.00
#
_symmetry.space_group_name_H-M   'P 1'
#
loop_
_entity.id
_entity.type
_entity.pdbx_description
1 polymer ?
#
loop_
_entity_poly.entity_id
_entity_poly.type
_entity_poly.pdbx_seq_one_letter_code
_entity_poly.pdbx_strand_id
1 'polypeptide(L)'
;MHTCVECDFQTKFKHYLKRHMLIHKAPDECTMYKCLECPFETKHKNYLDTHILYVHKSRDEVTMHSCPQCDFQTKSKGYLKTHMLLHRSPDEITMYKCKRCRFKTKHKSYLKTHILHMHNRKWLYK
;
A
#
# COMPACT_ATOMS: atom_id res chain seq x y z
N MET A 1 -8.01 15.46 -18.09
CA MET A 1 -7.32 14.15 -17.97
C MET A 1 -5.87 14.38 -18.35
N HIS A 2 -4.91 13.91 -17.56
CA HIS A 2 -3.48 14.02 -17.87
C HIS A 2 -2.97 12.68 -18.39
N THR A 3 -2.48 12.66 -19.62
CA THR A 3 -2.00 11.47 -20.32
C THR A 3 -0.48 11.47 -20.39
N CYS A 4 0.13 10.30 -20.29
CA CYS A 4 1.54 10.11 -20.61
C CYS A 4 1.74 10.22 -22.13
N VAL A 5 2.89 10.74 -22.54
CA VAL A 5 3.27 10.86 -23.96
C VAL A 5 4.04 9.63 -24.44
N GLU A 6 4.52 8.79 -23.52
CA GLU A 6 5.38 7.63 -23.82
C GLU A 6 4.64 6.29 -23.64
N CYS A 7 3.45 6.28 -23.04
CA CYS A 7 2.62 5.09 -22.89
C CYS A 7 1.14 5.42 -22.65
N ASP A 8 0.29 4.41 -22.59
CA ASP A 8 -1.17 4.55 -22.40
C ASP A 8 -1.59 4.96 -20.98
N PHE A 9 -0.66 5.33 -20.11
CA PHE A 9 -0.97 5.75 -18.75
C PHE A 9 -1.75 7.07 -18.73
N GLN A 10 -2.83 7.09 -17.98
CA GLN A 10 -3.67 8.28 -17.82
C GLN A 10 -4.06 8.46 -16.36
N THR A 11 -4.17 9.71 -15.94
CA THR A 11 -4.57 10.04 -14.59
C THR A 11 -5.34 11.34 -14.54
N LYS A 12 -6.21 11.48 -13.54
CA LYS A 12 -6.91 12.74 -13.28
C LYS A 12 -6.01 13.78 -12.61
N PHE A 13 -4.85 13.37 -12.06
CA PHE A 13 -4.01 14.22 -11.24
C PHE A 13 -2.63 14.50 -11.86
N LYS A 14 -2.30 15.78 -12.08
CA LYS A 14 -1.02 16.21 -12.67
C LYS A 14 0.21 15.67 -11.92
N HIS A 15 0.16 15.63 -10.58
CA HIS A 15 1.27 15.14 -9.77
C HIS A 15 1.51 13.63 -9.94
N TYR A 16 0.48 12.84 -10.23
CA TYR A 16 0.63 11.43 -10.58
C TYR A 16 1.25 11.23 -11.96
N LEU A 17 0.92 12.08 -12.93
CA LEU A 17 1.60 12.03 -14.22
C LEU A 17 3.08 12.38 -14.07
N LYS A 18 3.42 13.46 -13.36
CA LYS A 18 4.83 13.83 -13.06
C LYS A 18 5.60 12.69 -12.42
N ARG A 19 5.02 12.00 -11.43
CA ARG A 19 5.64 10.84 -10.79
C ARG A 19 5.76 9.65 -11.74
N HIS A 20 4.74 9.42 -12.56
CA HIS A 20 4.76 8.35 -13.56
C HIS A 20 5.89 8.53 -14.56
N MET A 21 6.18 9.76 -15.02
CA MET A 21 7.28 10.01 -15.96
C MET A 21 8.67 9.55 -15.45
N LEU A 22 8.83 9.34 -14.13
CA LEU A 22 10.08 8.78 -13.56
C LEU A 22 10.34 7.32 -13.97
N ILE A 23 9.34 6.61 -14.51
CA ILE A 23 9.53 5.24 -15.00
C ILE A 23 10.17 5.19 -16.39
N HIS A 24 10.01 6.26 -17.17
CA HIS A 24 10.52 6.35 -18.54
C HIS A 24 11.93 6.93 -18.61
N LYS A 25 12.38 7.56 -17.51
CA LYS A 25 13.77 7.99 -17.36
C LYS A 25 14.70 6.79 -17.25
N ALA A 26 15.87 6.90 -17.87
CA ALA A 26 16.93 5.92 -17.73
C ALA A 26 17.36 5.77 -16.25
N PRO A 27 17.83 4.58 -15.82
CA PRO A 27 18.11 4.28 -14.41
C PRO A 27 19.11 5.25 -13.74
N ASP A 28 20.03 5.78 -14.52
CA ASP A 28 21.05 6.78 -14.19
C ASP A 28 20.49 8.20 -14.01
N GLU A 29 19.45 8.57 -14.75
CA GLU A 29 18.74 9.85 -14.61
C GLU A 29 17.62 9.83 -13.55
N CYS A 30 17.26 8.63 -13.08
CA CYS A 30 16.23 8.45 -12.08
C CYS A 30 16.82 8.70 -10.68
N THR A 31 16.85 9.95 -10.24
CA THR A 31 17.31 10.30 -8.88
C THR A 31 16.53 9.52 -7.83
N MET A 32 17.21 8.56 -7.20
CA MET A 32 16.68 7.78 -6.09
C MET A 32 16.77 8.58 -4.80
N TYR A 33 15.75 8.45 -3.96
CA TYR A 33 15.81 8.87 -2.56
C TYR A 33 16.53 7.78 -1.78
N LYS A 34 17.68 8.11 -1.21
CA LYS A 34 18.52 7.19 -0.44
C LYS A 34 18.32 7.42 1.06
N CYS A 35 18.25 6.33 1.82
CA CYS A 35 18.35 6.41 3.27
C CYS A 35 19.79 6.72 3.67
N LEU A 36 19.97 7.52 4.72
CA LEU A 36 21.29 7.90 5.22
C LEU A 36 21.82 6.90 6.27
N GLU A 37 20.93 6.07 6.81
CA GLU A 37 21.25 5.14 7.90
C GLU A 37 21.40 3.69 7.42
N CYS A 38 20.96 3.37 6.20
CA CYS A 38 21.13 2.04 5.61
C CYS A 38 21.14 2.09 4.07
N PRO A 39 21.47 0.98 3.39
CA PRO A 39 21.51 0.92 1.92
C PRO A 39 20.17 1.03 1.19
N PHE A 40 19.05 1.28 1.89
CA PHE A 40 17.73 1.37 1.28
C PHE A 40 17.62 2.58 0.35
N GLU A 41 17.06 2.36 -0.84
CA GLU A 41 16.78 3.42 -1.80
C GLU A 41 15.43 3.22 -2.49
N THR A 42 14.81 4.31 -2.94
CA THR A 42 13.49 4.27 -3.57
C THR A 42 13.28 5.45 -4.52
N LYS A 43 12.48 5.23 -5.57
CA LYS A 43 12.05 6.30 -6.50
C LYS A 43 11.03 7.27 -5.88
N HIS A 44 10.56 7.00 -4.66
CA HIS A 44 9.44 7.70 -4.06
C HIS A 44 9.76 8.20 -2.66
N LYS A 45 9.78 9.53 -2.47
CA LYS A 45 10.04 10.18 -1.18
C LYS A 45 9.16 9.63 -0.06
N ASN A 46 7.85 9.46 -0.29
CA ASN A 46 6.94 8.95 0.71
C ASN A 46 7.26 7.52 1.16
N TYR A 47 7.90 6.71 0.32
CA TYR A 47 8.38 5.38 0.71
C TYR A 47 9.66 5.47 1.55
N LEU A 48 10.54 6.44 1.27
CA LEU A 48 11.70 6.70 2.13
C LEU A 48 11.24 7.18 3.51
N ASP A 49 10.31 8.13 3.58
CA ASP A 49 9.77 8.64 4.84
C ASP A 49 9.12 7.51 5.67
N THR A 50 8.36 6.63 5.01
CA THR A 50 7.78 5.45 5.65
C THR A 50 8.88 4.48 6.09
N HIS A 51 9.88 4.21 5.25
CA HIS A 51 10.99 3.34 5.61
C HIS A 51 11.72 3.85 6.87
N ILE A 52 12.09 5.14 6.93
CA ILE A 52 12.73 5.76 8.09
C ILE A 52 11.84 5.60 9.34
N LEU A 53 10.55 5.91 9.21
CA LEU A 53 9.60 5.78 10.31
C LEU A 53 9.52 4.34 10.86
N TYR A 54 9.56 3.33 10.01
CA TYR A 54 9.36 1.93 10.45
C TYR A 54 10.64 1.22 10.86
N VAL A 55 11.74 1.47 10.15
CA VAL A 55 13.01 0.75 10.31
C VAL A 55 13.94 1.45 11.29
N HIS A 56 14.03 2.77 11.22
CA HIS A 56 15.04 3.54 11.93
C HIS A 56 14.52 4.19 13.21
N LYS A 57 13.25 4.61 13.21
CA LYS A 57 12.66 5.21 14.40
C LYS A 57 12.26 4.15 15.43
N SER A 58 12.60 4.39 16.70
CA SER A 58 12.12 3.59 17.83
C SER A 58 10.67 3.95 18.20
N ARG A 59 10.10 3.25 19.20
CA ARG A 59 8.77 3.57 19.73
C ARG A 59 8.76 4.87 20.54
N ASP A 60 9.89 5.22 21.15
CA ASP A 60 10.02 6.40 22.00
C ASP A 60 10.15 7.68 21.16
N GLU A 61 10.68 7.58 19.94
CA GLU A 61 10.81 8.71 19.01
C GLU A 61 9.52 9.03 18.23
N VAL A 62 8.49 8.19 18.32
CA VAL A 62 7.30 8.29 17.45
C VAL A 62 6.04 8.20 18.29
N THR A 63 5.11 9.11 18.05
CA THR A 63 3.76 8.99 18.60
C THR A 63 3.07 7.75 18.06
N MET A 64 2.95 6.73 18.90
CA MET A 64 2.26 5.49 18.58
C MET A 64 0.74 5.71 18.58
N HIS A 65 0.06 5.00 17.68
CA HIS A 65 -1.39 4.91 17.68
C HIS A 65 -1.83 3.65 18.42
N SER A 66 -2.51 3.83 19.54
CA SER A 66 -2.99 2.75 20.40
C SER A 66 -4.40 2.32 20.05
N CYS A 67 -4.65 1.02 20.15
CA CYS A 67 -6.00 0.47 20.13
C CYS A 67 -6.71 0.79 21.46
N PRO A 68 -7.97 1.26 21.44
CA PRO A 68 -8.73 1.49 22.67
C PRO A 68 -9.31 0.21 23.29
N GLN A 69 -9.15 -0.96 22.65
CA GLN A 69 -9.79 -2.23 23.07
C GLN A 69 -8.78 -3.33 23.43
N CYS A 70 -7.49 -3.13 23.18
CA CYS A 70 -6.42 -4.05 23.57
C CYS A 70 -5.06 -3.33 23.56
N ASP A 71 -4.00 -4.02 23.97
CA ASP A 71 -2.65 -3.46 24.07
C ASP A 71 -1.93 -3.25 22.72
N PHE A 72 -2.63 -3.42 21.60
CA PHE A 72 -2.06 -3.23 20.28
C PHE A 72 -1.70 -1.76 20.03
N GLN A 73 -0.48 -1.53 19.55
CA GLN A 73 0.01 -0.21 19.16
C GLN A 73 0.74 -0.27 17.82
N THR A 74 0.65 0.79 17.02
CA THR A 74 1.32 0.87 15.70
C THR A 74 1.70 2.30 15.33
N LYS A 75 2.74 2.44 14.50
CA LYS A 75 3.17 3.74 13.93
C LYS A 75 2.25 4.24 12.82
N SER A 76 1.29 3.46 12.32
CA SER A 76 0.36 3.87 11.25
C SER A 76 -1.08 3.87 11.69
N LYS A 77 -1.70 5.05 11.53
CA LYS A 77 -3.14 5.24 11.63
C LYS A 77 -3.95 4.31 10.72
N GLY A 78 -3.44 4.02 9.52
CA GLY A 78 -4.09 3.11 8.57
C GLY A 78 -4.08 1.65 9.04
N TYR A 79 -2.96 1.21 9.62
CA TYR A 79 -2.86 -0.11 10.23
C TYR A 79 -3.77 -0.21 11.46
N LEU A 80 -3.83 0.82 12.31
CA LEU A 80 -4.76 0.85 13.43
C LEU A 80 -6.22 0.73 12.95
N LYS A 81 -6.62 1.53 11.94
CA LYS A 81 -7.99 1.45 11.38
C LYS A 81 -8.33 0.05 10.87
N THR A 82 -7.37 -0.61 10.25
CA THR A 82 -7.53 -1.98 9.74
C THR A 82 -7.57 -3.00 10.88
N HIS A 83 -6.74 -2.81 11.91
CA HIS A 83 -6.74 -3.59 13.13
C HIS A 83 -8.08 -3.51 13.87
N MET A 84 -8.73 -2.33 13.93
CA MET A 84 -10.05 -2.17 14.57
C MET A 84 -11.14 -3.05 13.95
N LEU A 85 -10.95 -3.59 12.74
CA LEU A 85 -11.86 -4.57 12.14
C LEU A 85 -11.72 -5.97 12.76
N LEU A 86 -10.76 -6.22 13.67
CA LEU A 86 -10.67 -7.45 14.47
C LEU A 86 -11.65 -7.45 15.63
N HIS A 87 -11.95 -6.27 16.18
CA HIS A 87 -12.79 -6.13 17.37
C HIS A 87 -14.28 -6.01 17.07
N ARG A 88 -14.65 -5.87 15.80
CA ARG A 88 -16.04 -5.83 15.39
C ARG A 88 -16.57 -7.25 15.17
N SER A 89 -17.82 -7.48 15.57
CA SER A 89 -18.48 -8.75 15.31
C SER A 89 -18.65 -8.97 13.78
N PRO A 90 -18.65 -10.22 13.30
CA PRO A 90 -18.94 -10.54 11.90
C PRO A 90 -20.24 -9.92 11.37
N ASP A 91 -21.21 -9.68 12.25
CA ASP A 91 -22.53 -9.12 11.92
C ASP A 91 -22.50 -7.59 11.79
N GLU A 92 -21.59 -6.91 12.50
CA GLU A 92 -21.34 -5.47 12.37
C GLU A 92 -20.42 -5.10 11.20
N ILE A 93 -19.74 -6.08 10.61
CA ILE A 93 -18.82 -5.87 9.48
C ILE A 93 -19.50 -6.28 8.18
N THR A 94 -19.73 -5.32 7.30
CA THR A 94 -20.01 -5.61 5.89
C THR A 94 -18.80 -6.30 5.26
N MET A 95 -18.82 -7.64 5.24
CA MET A 95 -17.76 -8.44 4.62
C MET A 95 -17.75 -8.24 3.11
N TYR A 96 -16.56 -8.17 2.54
CA TYR A 96 -16.35 -8.26 1.10
C TYR A 96 -16.54 -9.71 0.67
N LYS A 97 -17.61 -9.95 -0.08
CA LYS A 97 -17.97 -11.28 -0.60
C LYS A 97 -17.48 -11.44 -2.02
N CYS A 98 -16.93 -12.61 -2.34
CA CYS A 98 -16.69 -13.00 -3.72
C CYS A 98 -18.02 -13.26 -4.42
N LYS A 99 -18.17 -12.79 -5.64
CA LYS A 99 -19.39 -13.03 -6.45
C LYS A 99 -19.40 -14.42 -7.10
N ARG A 100 -18.26 -15.13 -7.11
CA ARG A 100 -18.06 -16.39 -7.85
C ARG A 100 -17.92 -17.62 -6.95
N CYS A 101 -17.77 -17.43 -5.63
CA CYS A 101 -17.66 -18.52 -4.66
C CYS A 101 -18.09 -18.05 -3.26
N ARG A 102 -18.05 -18.96 -2.27
CA ARG A 102 -18.45 -18.67 -0.89
C ARG A 102 -17.40 -17.89 -0.07
N PHE A 103 -16.29 -17.48 -0.67
CA PHE A 103 -15.24 -16.73 0.02
C PHE A 103 -15.72 -15.35 0.47
N LYS A 104 -15.41 -14.99 1.72
CA LYS A 104 -15.71 -13.69 2.31
C LYS A 104 -14.53 -13.22 3.16
N THR A 105 -14.29 -11.92 3.19
CA THR A 105 -13.21 -11.33 3.98
C THR A 105 -13.55 -9.92 4.45
N LYS A 106 -12.98 -9.50 5.57
CA LYS A 106 -13.08 -8.12 6.05
C LYS A 106 -12.15 -7.14 5.31
N HIS A 107 -11.19 -7.65 4.52
CA HIS A 107 -10.20 -6.83 3.83
C HIS A 107 -10.43 -6.83 2.31
N LYS A 108 -10.66 -5.64 1.75
CA LYS A 108 -10.85 -5.46 0.30
C LYS A 108 -9.66 -5.95 -0.53
N SER A 109 -8.43 -5.75 -0.04
CA SER A 109 -7.20 -6.22 -0.69
C SER A 109 -7.19 -7.74 -0.83
N TYR A 110 -7.58 -8.47 0.22
CA TYR A 110 -7.63 -9.93 0.19
C TYR A 110 -8.69 -10.44 -0.78
N LEU A 111 -9.84 -9.78 -0.91
CA LEU A 111 -10.82 -10.14 -1.94
C LEU A 111 -10.23 -9.96 -3.35
N LYS A 112 -9.50 -8.87 -3.61
CA LYS A 112 -8.86 -8.65 -4.92
C LYS A 112 -7.84 -9.76 -5.24
N THR A 113 -6.96 -10.06 -4.29
CA THR A 113 -5.96 -11.14 -4.45
C THR A 113 -6.65 -12.49 -4.64
N HIS A 114 -7.68 -12.79 -3.84
CA HIS A 114 -8.49 -14.00 -4.01
C HIS A 114 -9.06 -14.11 -5.44
N ILE A 115 -9.69 -13.06 -5.96
CA ILE A 115 -10.25 -13.07 -7.33
C ILE A 115 -9.14 -13.27 -8.36
N LEU A 116 -8.00 -12.59 -8.19
CA LEU A 116 -6.87 -12.72 -9.11
C LEU A 116 -6.36 -14.17 -9.19
N HIS A 117 -6.10 -14.80 -8.05
CA HIS A 117 -5.48 -16.13 -8.01
C HIS A 117 -6.48 -17.28 -8.22
N MET A 118 -7.70 -17.15 -7.69
CA MET A 118 -8.69 -18.25 -7.69
C MET A 118 -9.66 -18.18 -8.86
N HIS A 119 -9.85 -17.01 -9.47
CA HIS A 119 -10.89 -16.81 -10.50
C HIS A 119 -10.38 -16.20 -11.81
N ASN A 120 -9.18 -15.62 -11.79
CA ASN A 120 -8.53 -15.05 -12.96
C ASN A 120 -7.18 -15.73 -13.20
N ARG A 121 -7.11 -17.08 -13.13
CA ARG A 121 -5.93 -17.87 -13.53
C ARG A 121 -5.48 -17.45 -14.95
N LYS A 122 -4.68 -16.41 -15.02
CA LYS A 122 -3.95 -15.89 -16.16
C LYS A 122 -2.58 -15.49 -15.61
N TRP A 123 -1.86 -16.49 -15.14
CA TRP A 123 -0.41 -16.47 -15.18
C TRP A 123 -0.04 -17.33 -16.39
N LEU A 124 -0.07 -16.71 -17.58
CA LEU A 124 0.77 -17.18 -18.68
C LEU A 124 2.18 -16.73 -18.32
N TYR A 125 2.94 -17.60 -17.66
CA TYR A 125 4.39 -17.53 -17.74
C TYR A 125 4.79 -18.37 -18.95
N LYS A 126 5.34 -17.68 -19.94
CA LYS A 126 6.17 -18.23 -21.01
C LYS A 126 7.59 -18.39 -20.46
#